data_AF-A0A917GZQ5-F1
#
_entry.id   AF-A0A917GZQ5-F1
#
_cell.length_a   1.000
_cell.length_b   1.000
_cell.length_c   1.000
_cell.angle_alpha   90.00
_cell.angle_beta   90.00
_cell.angle_gamma   90.00
#
_symmetry.space_group_name_H-M   'P 1'
#
loop_
_entity.id
_entity.type
_entity.pdbx_description
1 polymer ?
#
loop_
_entity_poly.entity_id
_entity_poly.type
_entity_poly.pdbx_seq_one_letter_code
_entity_poly.pdbx_strand_id
1 'polypeptide(L)'
;MDYMEYLSSNSEVIQCKVENALEKYRAEPVGDGYIDIITDFQFVEGFILELTSIGIAINRVTWWCHCYNEKKGCPHGMGGPQSQYNEGWYSELGNDIDVIEISQSSYELLEQEVSLDRVKAINETILNGLIKYSKSERFRDCDTPALWLHVPDEWKRLNTMK
;
A
#
# COMPACT_ATOMS: atom_id res chain seq x y z
N MET A 1 0.57 10.46 23.85
CA MET A 1 -0.23 10.42 22.63
C MET A 1 0.19 9.19 21.89
N ASP A 2 -0.74 8.26 21.76
CA ASP A 2 -0.54 7.01 21.05
C ASP A 2 -0.51 7.27 19.53
N TYR A 3 -0.07 6.30 18.74
CA TYR A 3 0.08 6.47 17.29
C TYR A 3 -1.25 6.81 16.59
N MET A 4 -2.34 6.15 16.97
CA MET A 4 -3.65 6.37 16.33
C MET A 4 -4.24 7.72 16.72
N GLU A 5 -4.14 8.11 17.99
CA GLU A 5 -4.54 9.42 18.49
C GLU A 5 -3.77 10.54 17.78
N TYR A 6 -2.47 10.35 17.52
CA TYR A 6 -1.68 11.29 16.75
C TYR A 6 -2.19 11.44 15.31
N LEU A 7 -2.45 10.32 14.64
CA LEU A 7 -2.99 10.35 13.27
C LEU A 7 -4.35 11.06 13.25
N SER A 8 -5.30 10.65 14.08
CA SER A 8 -6.64 11.24 14.11
C SER A 8 -6.61 12.75 14.42
N SER A 9 -5.76 13.17 15.36
CA SER A 9 -5.59 14.59 15.73
C SER A 9 -4.97 15.45 14.63
N ASN A 10 -4.28 14.85 13.66
CA ASN A 10 -3.56 15.54 12.58
C ASN A 10 -4.04 15.09 11.19
N SER A 11 -5.24 14.52 11.11
CA SER A 11 -5.75 13.78 9.95
C SER A 11 -5.73 14.60 8.66
N GLU A 12 -6.20 15.85 8.67
CA GLU A 12 -6.22 16.70 7.47
C GLU A 12 -4.82 16.90 6.86
N VAL A 13 -3.83 17.25 7.70
CA VAL A 13 -2.46 17.52 7.26
C VAL A 13 -1.78 16.23 6.79
N ILE A 14 -1.96 15.13 7.53
CA ILE A 14 -1.33 13.86 7.20
C ILE A 14 -1.95 13.24 5.95
N GLN A 15 -3.28 13.21 5.83
CA GLN A 15 -3.97 12.72 4.64
C GLN A 15 -3.60 13.52 3.39
N CYS A 16 -3.48 14.85 3.51
CA CYS A 16 -3.00 15.67 2.39
C CYS A 16 -1.59 15.24 1.92
N LYS A 17 -0.67 14.96 2.86
CA LYS A 17 0.65 14.43 2.51
C LYS A 17 0.58 13.04 1.88
N VAL A 18 -0.28 12.16 2.39
CA VAL A 18 -0.49 10.82 1.82
C VAL A 18 -1.03 10.92 0.40
N GLU A 19 -2.08 11.72 0.15
CA GLU A 19 -2.64 11.92 -1.19
C GLU A 19 -1.61 12.50 -2.18
N ASN A 20 -0.77 13.44 -1.75
CA ASN A 20 0.33 13.93 -2.57
C ASN A 20 1.34 12.82 -2.92
N ALA A 21 1.66 11.94 -1.96
CA ALA A 21 2.52 10.79 -2.21
C ALA A 21 1.87 9.78 -3.16
N LEU A 22 0.55 9.55 -3.05
CA LEU A 22 -0.20 8.69 -3.97
C LEU A 22 -0.06 9.18 -5.42
N GLU A 23 -0.32 10.47 -5.65
CA GLU A 23 -0.17 11.07 -6.98
C GLU A 23 1.27 11.01 -7.49
N LYS A 24 2.24 11.35 -6.64
CA LYS A 24 3.67 11.36 -6.99
C LYS A 24 4.19 10.00 -7.43
N TYR A 25 3.79 8.93 -6.74
CA TYR A 25 4.25 7.57 -7.00
C TYR A 25 3.26 6.72 -7.79
N ARG A 26 2.24 7.35 -8.37
CA ARG A 26 1.21 6.69 -9.18
C ARG A 26 0.60 5.50 -8.44
N ALA A 27 0.35 5.68 -7.15
CA ALA A 27 -0.22 4.66 -6.29
C ALA A 27 -1.74 4.85 -6.26
N GLU A 28 -2.48 3.78 -6.56
CA GLU A 28 -3.92 3.79 -6.82
C GLU A 28 -4.66 2.99 -5.74
N PRO A 29 -5.28 3.66 -4.76
CA PRO A 29 -6.17 2.99 -3.81
C PRO A 29 -7.39 2.41 -4.50
N VAL A 30 -7.75 1.17 -4.16
CA VAL A 30 -9.03 0.60 -4.53
C VAL A 30 -10.08 1.02 -3.49
N GLY A 31 -11.10 1.76 -3.94
CA GLY A 31 -12.18 2.25 -3.07
C GLY A 31 -11.90 3.63 -2.45
N ASP A 32 -12.44 3.86 -1.25
CA ASP A 32 -12.46 5.18 -0.58
C ASP A 32 -11.55 5.26 0.66
N GLY A 33 -10.85 4.18 1.00
CA GLY A 33 -9.91 4.11 2.12
C GLY A 33 -8.44 4.11 1.68
N TYR A 34 -7.55 3.81 2.62
CA TYR A 34 -6.11 3.70 2.41
C TYR A 34 -5.64 2.23 2.45
N ILE A 35 -6.40 1.38 1.77
CA ILE A 35 -6.16 -0.06 1.63
C ILE A 35 -6.10 -0.42 0.15
N ASP A 36 -5.49 -1.57 -0.17
CA ASP A 36 -5.26 -2.02 -1.54
C ASP A 36 -4.73 -0.89 -2.44
N ILE A 37 -3.68 -0.22 -1.97
CA ILE A 37 -3.04 0.88 -2.70
C ILE A 37 -2.06 0.28 -3.71
N ILE A 38 -2.52 0.07 -4.93
CA ILE A 38 -1.78 -0.59 -6.00
C ILE A 38 -0.69 0.34 -6.53
N THR A 39 0.54 -0.13 -6.65
CA THR A 39 1.64 0.68 -7.22
C THR A 39 2.65 -0.20 -7.95
N ASP A 40 3.21 0.30 -9.06
CA ASP A 40 4.23 -0.43 -9.81
C ASP A 40 5.52 -0.61 -8.98
N PHE A 41 6.21 -1.73 -9.17
CA PHE A 41 7.49 -2.01 -8.49
C PHE A 41 8.56 -0.92 -8.68
N GLN A 42 8.53 -0.20 -9.81
CA GLN A 42 9.48 0.90 -10.05
C GLN A 42 9.29 2.09 -9.09
N PHE A 43 8.10 2.24 -8.50
CA PHE A 43 7.76 3.35 -7.60
C PHE A 43 7.64 2.91 -6.14
N VAL A 44 7.42 1.62 -5.87
CA VAL A 44 7.08 1.12 -4.54
C VAL A 44 8.11 1.48 -3.47
N GLU A 45 9.42 1.38 -3.75
CA GLU A 45 10.45 1.74 -2.79
C GLU A 45 10.39 3.23 -2.42
N GLY A 46 10.30 4.10 -3.42
CA GLY A 46 10.17 5.54 -3.20
C GLY A 46 8.91 5.89 -2.42
N PHE A 47 7.80 5.22 -2.73
CA PHE A 47 6.53 5.42 -2.03
C PHE A 47 6.61 5.03 -0.56
N ILE A 48 7.18 3.85 -0.25
CA ILE A 48 7.38 3.38 1.13
C ILE A 48 8.29 4.34 1.92
N LEU A 49 9.35 4.86 1.30
CA LEU A 49 10.24 5.83 1.95
C LEU A 49 9.52 7.15 2.25
N GLU A 50 8.67 7.63 1.35
CA GLU A 50 7.88 8.84 1.57
C GLU A 50 6.83 8.63 2.68
N LEU A 51 6.08 7.52 2.66
CA LEU A 51 5.17 7.14 3.74
C LEU A 51 5.88 7.07 5.09
N THR A 52 7.07 6.48 5.12
CA THR A 52 7.92 6.43 6.31
C THR A 52 8.22 7.84 6.81
N SER A 53 8.61 8.76 5.93
CA SER A 53 8.91 10.16 6.31
C SER A 53 7.68 10.95 6.81
N ILE A 54 6.48 10.58 6.35
CA ILE A 54 5.21 11.14 6.83
C ILE A 54 4.86 10.57 8.23
N GLY A 55 5.43 9.41 8.58
CA GLY A 55 5.13 8.68 9.81
C GLY A 55 4.00 7.68 9.65
N ILE A 56 3.78 7.15 8.44
CA ILE A 56 2.76 6.12 8.16
C ILE A 56 3.42 4.74 8.10
N ALA A 57 2.95 3.84 8.97
CA ALA A 57 3.28 2.43 8.90
C ALA A 57 2.39 1.70 7.88
N ILE A 58 2.89 0.62 7.29
CA ILE A 58 2.15 -0.28 6.41
C ILE A 58 1.79 -1.53 7.20
N ASN A 59 0.53 -1.98 7.15
CA ASN A 59 0.06 -3.16 7.90
C ASN A 59 0.26 -4.48 7.13
N ARG A 60 0.06 -4.45 5.81
CA ARG A 60 0.20 -5.61 4.94
C ARG A 60 0.42 -5.25 3.47
N VAL A 61 0.86 -6.24 2.69
CA VAL A 61 0.90 -6.18 1.23
C VAL A 61 0.10 -7.32 0.65
N THR A 62 -0.88 -6.98 -0.20
CA THR A 62 -1.61 -7.91 -1.07
C THR A 62 -1.05 -7.84 -2.48
N TRP A 63 -1.41 -8.82 -3.31
CA TRP A 63 -0.87 -8.95 -4.66
C TRP A 63 -1.96 -8.81 -5.71
N TRP A 64 -1.64 -8.05 -6.75
CA TRP A 64 -2.49 -7.80 -7.90
C TRP A 64 -1.70 -8.09 -9.18
N CYS A 65 -2.42 -8.22 -10.28
CA CYS A 65 -1.84 -8.25 -11.62
C CYS A 65 -2.23 -7.00 -12.40
N HIS A 66 -1.31 -6.41 -13.14
CA HIS A 66 -1.59 -5.36 -14.11
C HIS A 66 -1.50 -5.91 -15.55
N CYS A 67 -2.56 -5.72 -16.35
CA CYS A 67 -2.65 -6.26 -17.70
C CYS A 67 -3.07 -5.20 -18.74
N TYR A 68 -2.19 -4.96 -19.70
CA TYR A 68 -2.32 -3.91 -20.71
C TYR A 68 -3.44 -4.18 -21.76
N ASN A 69 -3.66 -5.45 -22.15
CA ASN A 69 -4.47 -5.79 -23.33
C ASN A 69 -5.76 -6.57 -23.05
N GLU A 70 -6.05 -6.93 -21.80
CA GLU A 70 -7.24 -7.74 -21.47
C GLU A 70 -8.30 -6.90 -20.78
N LYS A 71 -9.36 -6.53 -21.52
CA LYS A 71 -10.54 -5.82 -20.98
C LYS A 71 -11.28 -6.58 -19.87
N LYS A 72 -10.88 -7.82 -19.57
CA LYS A 72 -11.46 -8.68 -18.54
C LYS A 72 -10.52 -8.91 -17.35
N GLY A 73 -9.37 -8.23 -17.32
CA GLY A 73 -8.33 -8.45 -16.31
C GLY A 73 -7.37 -9.57 -16.67
N CYS A 74 -6.43 -9.86 -15.77
CA CYS A 74 -5.43 -10.92 -15.92
C CYS A 74 -6.08 -12.31 -15.74
N PRO A 75 -5.73 -13.34 -16.54
CA PRO A 75 -6.21 -14.72 -16.31
C PRO A 75 -5.76 -15.30 -14.96
N HIS A 76 -4.79 -14.67 -14.31
CA HIS A 76 -4.29 -15.07 -13.00
C HIS A 76 -5.08 -14.50 -11.83
N GLY A 77 -6.00 -13.56 -12.05
CA GLY A 77 -6.70 -12.86 -10.97
C GLY A 77 -8.22 -12.86 -11.11
N MET A 78 -8.88 -12.20 -10.16
CA MET A 78 -10.34 -12.21 -9.99
C MET A 78 -11.05 -10.99 -10.58
N GLY A 79 -10.32 -10.14 -11.31
CA GLY A 79 -10.82 -8.84 -11.81
C GLY A 79 -10.48 -7.67 -10.88
N GLY A 80 -10.77 -6.45 -11.33
CA GLY A 80 -10.36 -5.23 -10.63
C GLY A 80 -10.63 -3.96 -11.45
N PRO A 81 -10.23 -2.77 -10.94
CA PRO A 81 -10.44 -1.52 -11.64
C PRO A 81 -9.49 -1.35 -12.83
N GLN A 82 -9.86 -0.46 -13.76
CA GLN A 82 -8.94 0.04 -14.78
C GLN A 82 -7.91 0.94 -14.11
N SER A 83 -6.63 0.84 -14.50
CA SER A 83 -5.60 1.74 -13.99
C SER A 83 -5.89 3.19 -14.42
N GLN A 84 -5.65 4.13 -13.50
CA GLN A 84 -5.76 5.56 -13.73
C GLN A 84 -4.49 6.15 -14.34
N TYR A 85 -3.32 5.56 -14.06
CA TYR A 85 -2.02 6.07 -14.52
C TYR A 85 -1.45 5.32 -15.72
N ASN A 86 -1.86 4.08 -15.95
CA ASN A 86 -1.36 3.23 -17.02
C ASN A 86 -2.51 2.65 -17.86
N GLU A 87 -2.23 2.28 -19.10
CA GLU A 87 -3.21 1.52 -19.89
C GLU A 87 -3.30 0.09 -19.38
N GLY A 88 -4.53 -0.38 -19.12
CA GLY A 88 -4.78 -1.74 -18.69
C GLY A 88 -5.74 -1.84 -17.51
N TRP A 89 -5.88 -3.06 -17.01
CA TRP A 89 -6.75 -3.40 -15.88
C TRP A 89 -5.95 -4.09 -14.80
N TYR A 90 -6.32 -3.81 -13.54
CA TYR A 90 -5.83 -4.56 -12.40
C TYR A 90 -6.68 -5.81 -12.16
N SER A 91 -6.11 -6.83 -11.56
CA SER A 91 -6.82 -8.03 -11.12
C SER A 91 -6.25 -8.58 -9.83
N GLU A 92 -7.09 -8.70 -8.80
CA GLU A 92 -6.67 -9.20 -7.50
C GLU A 92 -6.26 -10.67 -7.61
N LEU A 93 -5.13 -11.05 -6.99
CA LEU A 93 -4.61 -12.42 -7.04
C LEU A 93 -5.14 -13.31 -5.90
N GLY A 94 -5.93 -12.74 -4.98
CA GLY A 94 -6.51 -13.48 -3.86
C GLY A 94 -5.46 -14.16 -2.99
N ASN A 95 -5.81 -15.32 -2.43
CA ASN A 95 -4.95 -16.09 -1.52
C ASN A 95 -3.91 -16.96 -2.24
N ASP A 96 -3.76 -16.83 -3.56
CA ASP A 96 -2.83 -17.67 -4.34
C ASP A 96 -1.37 -17.25 -4.12
N ILE A 97 -1.13 -16.10 -3.49
CA ILE A 97 0.20 -15.62 -3.09
C ILE A 97 0.22 -15.25 -1.61
N ASP A 98 1.31 -15.61 -0.96
CA ASP A 98 1.56 -15.25 0.44
C ASP A 98 1.53 -13.73 0.64
N VAL A 99 0.67 -13.27 1.55
CA VAL A 99 0.59 -11.89 2.01
C VAL A 99 1.85 -11.56 2.81
N ILE A 100 2.42 -10.37 2.59
CA ILE A 100 3.47 -9.87 3.49
C ILE A 100 2.75 -9.21 4.67
N GLU A 101 2.74 -9.90 5.81
CA GLU A 101 2.16 -9.38 7.05
C GLU A 101 3.26 -9.17 8.10
N ILE A 102 3.08 -8.12 8.88
CA ILE A 102 3.94 -7.79 10.02
C ILE A 102 3.31 -8.38 11.28
N SER A 103 4.16 -8.76 12.25
CA SER A 103 3.66 -9.35 13.49
C SER A 103 2.78 -8.37 14.27
N GLN A 104 1.70 -8.89 14.86
CA GLN A 104 0.81 -8.12 15.75
C GLN A 104 1.57 -7.36 16.84
N SER A 105 2.60 -7.99 17.41
CA SER A 105 3.45 -7.38 18.44
C SER A 105 4.16 -6.10 17.98
N SER A 106 4.47 -5.97 16.69
CA SER A 106 5.10 -4.76 16.14
C SER A 106 4.12 -3.58 16.13
N TYR A 107 2.83 -3.83 15.87
CA TYR A 107 1.78 -2.81 15.92
C TYR A 107 1.42 -2.43 17.35
N GLU A 108 1.30 -3.39 18.26
CA GLU A 108 1.08 -3.10 19.68
C GLU A 108 2.16 -2.15 20.24
N LEU A 109 3.39 -2.35 19.79
CA LEU A 109 4.55 -1.56 20.13
C LEU A 109 4.57 -0.18 19.45
N LEU A 110 4.12 -0.08 18.20
CA LEU A 110 3.96 1.19 17.51
C LEU A 110 2.82 2.02 18.13
N GLU A 111 1.73 1.37 18.49
CA GLU A 111 0.54 2.05 19.00
C GLU A 111 0.82 2.74 20.33
N GLN A 112 1.64 2.17 21.21
CA GLN A 112 1.98 2.76 22.50
C GLN A 112 2.60 4.16 22.44
N GLU A 113 3.37 4.48 21.40
CA GLU A 113 4.04 5.76 21.25
C GLU A 113 4.34 6.10 19.79
N VAL A 114 4.13 7.36 19.41
CA VAL A 114 4.56 7.86 18.10
C VAL A 114 6.08 7.77 17.99
N SER A 115 6.58 6.88 17.13
CA SER A 115 8.01 6.71 16.89
C SER A 115 8.30 6.48 15.42
N LEU A 116 9.02 7.43 14.82
CA LEU A 116 9.47 7.34 13.43
C LEU A 116 10.41 6.14 13.21
N ASP A 117 11.21 5.79 14.22
CA ASP A 117 12.09 4.63 14.15
C ASP A 117 11.30 3.31 14.12
N ARG A 118 10.17 3.23 14.83
CA ARG A 118 9.27 2.06 14.78
C ARG A 118 8.57 1.96 13.43
N VAL A 119 8.04 3.08 12.91
CA VAL A 119 7.47 3.15 11.56
C VAL A 119 8.49 2.69 10.52
N LYS A 120 9.72 3.19 10.61
CA LYS A 120 10.81 2.82 9.73
C LYS A 120 11.13 1.33 9.78
N ALA A 121 11.26 0.74 10.97
CA ALA A 121 11.54 -0.69 11.12
C ALA A 121 10.44 -1.59 10.51
N ILE A 122 9.17 -1.21 10.69
CA ILE A 122 8.01 -1.90 10.08
C ILE A 122 8.09 -1.81 8.56
N ASN A 123 8.27 -0.61 8.02
CA ASN A 123 8.29 -0.38 6.59
C ASN A 123 9.54 -0.99 5.90
N GLU A 124 10.69 -1.05 6.58
CA GLU A 124 11.87 -1.79 6.12
C GLU A 124 11.60 -3.29 6.02
N THR A 125 10.80 -3.86 6.94
CA THR A 125 10.40 -5.27 6.87
C THR A 125 9.53 -5.54 5.65
N ILE A 126 8.57 -4.65 5.36
CA ILE A 126 7.76 -4.72 4.13
C ILE A 126 8.63 -4.63 2.89
N LEU A 127 9.54 -3.66 2.82
CA LEU A 127 10.42 -3.46 1.67
C LEU A 127 11.31 -4.69 1.42
N ASN A 128 11.89 -5.26 2.47
CA ASN A 128 12.67 -6.49 2.38
C ASN A 128 11.82 -7.68 1.87
N GLY A 129 10.56 -7.77 2.31
CA GLY A 129 9.60 -8.75 1.83
C GLY A 129 9.32 -8.61 0.33
N LEU A 130 9.07 -7.38 -0.14
CA LEU A 130 8.85 -7.07 -1.56
C LEU A 130 10.09 -7.44 -2.41
N ILE A 131 11.28 -7.06 -1.96
CA ILE A 131 12.54 -7.39 -2.64
C ILE A 131 12.74 -8.90 -2.71
N LYS A 132 12.46 -9.63 -1.62
CA LYS A 132 12.54 -11.09 -1.60
C LYS A 132 11.54 -11.72 -2.58
N TYR A 133 10.30 -11.24 -2.60
CA TYR A 133 9.27 -11.76 -3.49
C TYR A 133 9.61 -11.52 -4.97
N SER A 134 10.09 -10.31 -5.33
CA SER A 134 10.49 -9.96 -6.70
C SER A 134 11.61 -10.83 -7.28
N LYS A 135 12.37 -11.52 -6.41
CA LYS A 135 13.46 -12.45 -6.79
C LYS A 135 13.03 -13.91 -6.75
N SER A 136 11.78 -14.20 -6.39
CA SER A 136 11.28 -15.56 -6.28
C SER A 136 10.83 -16.10 -7.63
N GLU A 137 10.85 -17.43 -7.79
CA GLU A 137 10.35 -18.10 -9.02
C GLU A 137 8.84 -17.94 -9.22
N ARG A 138 8.11 -17.48 -8.19
CA ARG A 138 6.67 -17.20 -8.26
C ARG A 138 6.36 -15.82 -8.83
N PHE A 139 7.35 -14.94 -8.90
CA PHE A 139 7.18 -13.58 -9.40
C PHE A 139 6.88 -13.60 -10.90
N ARG A 140 5.85 -12.88 -11.30
CA ARG A 140 5.46 -12.68 -12.70
C ARG A 140 5.60 -11.22 -13.07
N ASP A 141 5.90 -10.94 -14.32
CA ASP A 141 6.06 -9.58 -14.83
C ASP A 141 4.81 -8.70 -14.68
N CYS A 142 3.63 -9.34 -14.58
CA CYS A 142 2.37 -8.64 -14.34
C CYS A 142 2.08 -8.41 -12.86
N ASP A 143 2.81 -9.01 -11.93
CA ASP A 143 2.55 -8.86 -10.49
C ASP A 143 2.88 -7.42 -10.05
N THR A 144 1.97 -6.85 -9.27
CA THR A 144 2.10 -5.51 -8.70
C THR A 144 1.63 -5.55 -7.25
N PRO A 145 2.38 -4.95 -6.31
CA PRO A 145 1.99 -4.91 -4.92
C PRO A 145 0.83 -3.94 -4.70
N ALA A 146 0.01 -4.23 -3.70
CA ALA A 146 -0.93 -3.28 -3.14
C ALA A 146 -0.70 -3.14 -1.64
N LEU A 147 -0.43 -1.91 -1.21
CA LEU A 147 -0.09 -1.60 0.18
C LEU A 147 -1.35 -1.28 0.98
N TRP A 148 -1.36 -1.69 2.23
CA TRP A 148 -2.40 -1.32 3.17
C TRP A 148 -1.78 -0.48 4.28
N LEU A 149 -2.29 0.74 4.48
CA LEU A 149 -1.72 1.63 5.49
C LEU A 149 -2.30 1.31 6.87
N HIS A 150 -1.47 1.39 7.90
CA HIS A 150 -1.88 1.33 9.30
C HIS A 150 -2.34 2.72 9.73
N VAL A 151 -3.61 3.01 9.48
CA VAL A 151 -4.29 4.28 9.78
C VAL A 151 -5.67 3.99 10.40
N PRO A 152 -6.34 4.98 11.03
CA PRO A 152 -7.67 4.79 11.57
C PRO A 152 -8.69 4.35 10.49
N ASP A 153 -9.54 3.38 10.82
CA ASP A 153 -10.50 2.77 9.88
C ASP A 153 -11.52 3.77 9.31
N GLU A 154 -11.81 4.85 10.05
CA GLU A 154 -12.72 5.91 9.63
C GLU A 154 -12.12 6.86 8.58
N TRP A 155 -10.82 6.76 8.29
CA TRP A 155 -10.18 7.60 7.29
C TRP A 155 -10.73 7.33 5.89
N LYS A 156 -11.24 8.39 5.28
CA LYS A 156 -11.71 8.41 3.90
C LYS A 156 -10.83 9.33 3.07
N ARG A 157 -10.49 8.88 1.87
CA ARG A 157 -9.71 9.63 0.90
C ARG A 157 -10.30 11.00 0.62
N LEU A 158 -9.45 12.02 0.63
CA LEU A 158 -9.85 13.42 0.43
C LEU A 158 -10.30 13.69 -1.02
N ASN A 159 -9.75 12.95 -1.98
CA ASN A 159 -9.94 13.18 -3.42
C ASN A 159 -10.98 12.28 -4.10
N THR A 160 -11.95 11.74 -3.38
CA THR A 160 -13.07 10.96 -3.97
C THR A 160 -14.05 11.80 -4.80
N MET A 161 -13.80 13.10 -4.97
CA MET A 161 -14.58 14.04 -5.78
C MET A 161 -13.75 14.61 -6.92
N LYS A 162 -13.58 13.86 -8.01
CA LYS A 162 -13.28 14.41 -9.35
C LYS A 162 -14.21 13.78 -10.37
#